data_AF-A0A6G3RLF5-F1
#
_entry.id   AF-A0A6G3RLF5-F1
#
_cell.length_a   1.000
_cell.length_b   1.000
_cell.length_c   1.000
_cell.angle_alpha   90.00
_cell.angle_beta   90.00
_cell.angle_gamma   90.00
#
_symmetry.space_group_name_H-M   'P 1'
#
loop_
_entity.id
_entity.type
_entity.pdbx_description
1 polymer ?
#
loop_
_entity_poly.entity_id
_entity_poly.type
_entity_poly.pdbx_seq_one_letter_code
_entity_poly.pdbx_strand_id
1 'polypeptide(L)'
;LAHAPGADPAAYAHDLTQAFAAEVGLAAPLLPWHVLRTPVADLAQGAAFTCAALGKIAVDVLSLTRTEVGEVHEPAPAGRGASSAMPHKQNPVLATAVRSAALQAPPLAAGVLGCMLSEDERSAGAWHAEWEPLRALLRLAGGAAHQAAELVAHLRVDAARMAANTALTGGRIVSERIAAVLAP
;
A
#
# COMPACT_ATOMS: atom_id res chain seq x y z
N LEU A 1 -24.33 -31.85 17.27
CA LEU A 1 -23.55 -33.11 17.39
C LEU A 1 -24.42 -34.37 17.44
N ALA A 2 -25.75 -34.28 17.56
CA ALA A 2 -26.66 -35.42 17.44
C ALA A 2 -26.89 -35.93 15.99
N HIS A 3 -26.17 -35.41 14.99
CA HIS A 3 -26.40 -35.70 13.56
C HIS A 3 -25.45 -36.76 12.96
N ALA A 4 -24.53 -37.33 13.75
CA ALA A 4 -23.65 -38.42 13.31
C ALA A 4 -23.59 -39.53 14.38
N PRO A 5 -24.61 -40.41 14.45
CA PRO A 5 -24.62 -41.51 15.40
C PRO A 5 -23.40 -42.41 15.18
N GLY A 6 -22.57 -42.61 16.22
CA GLY A 6 -21.40 -43.49 16.17
C GLY A 6 -20.09 -42.84 15.69
N ALA A 7 -20.10 -41.56 15.30
CA ALA A 7 -18.87 -40.84 14.99
C ALA A 7 -18.15 -40.38 16.26
N ASP A 8 -16.83 -40.49 16.28
CA ASP A 8 -16.00 -39.82 17.29
C ASP A 8 -16.19 -38.29 17.16
N PRO A 9 -16.64 -37.58 18.22
CA PRO A 9 -16.86 -36.14 18.17
C PRO A 9 -15.64 -35.34 17.73
N ALA A 10 -14.42 -35.77 18.10
CA ALA A 10 -13.19 -35.08 17.72
C ALA A 10 -12.90 -35.23 16.21
N ALA A 11 -12.98 -36.45 15.70
CA ALA A 11 -12.87 -36.72 14.26
C ALA A 11 -13.93 -35.96 13.47
N TYR A 12 -15.19 -35.98 13.91
CA TYR A 12 -16.27 -35.26 13.24
C TYR A 12 -16.02 -33.75 13.16
N ALA A 13 -15.57 -33.12 14.25
CA ALA A 13 -15.27 -31.69 14.26
C ALA A 13 -14.09 -31.35 13.32
N HIS A 14 -13.08 -32.21 13.26
CA HIS A 14 -11.96 -32.06 12.34
C HIS A 14 -12.40 -32.17 10.88
N ASP A 15 -13.11 -33.25 10.53
CA ASP A 15 -13.58 -33.52 9.17
C ASP A 15 -14.53 -32.42 8.67
N LEU A 16 -15.42 -31.93 9.54
CA LEU A 16 -16.30 -30.80 9.22
C LEU A 16 -15.51 -29.52 8.95
N THR A 17 -14.48 -29.24 9.75
CA THR A 17 -13.62 -28.05 9.55
C THR A 17 -12.86 -28.14 8.22
N GLN A 18 -12.35 -29.32 7.88
CA GLN A 18 -11.67 -29.58 6.60
C GLN A 18 -12.62 -29.41 5.42
N ALA A 19 -13.79 -30.03 5.48
CA ALA A 19 -14.80 -29.94 4.42
C ALA A 19 -15.27 -28.49 4.22
N PHE A 20 -15.52 -27.75 5.31
CA PHE A 20 -15.91 -26.36 5.23
C PHE A 20 -14.79 -25.49 4.63
N ALA A 21 -13.54 -25.68 5.05
CA ALA A 21 -12.40 -24.95 4.50
C ALA A 21 -12.23 -25.19 3.00
N ALA A 22 -12.36 -26.45 2.55
CA ALA A 22 -12.32 -26.82 1.15
C ALA A 22 -13.46 -26.16 0.34
N GLU A 23 -14.68 -26.15 0.87
CA GLU A 23 -15.85 -25.54 0.22
C GLU A 23 -15.66 -24.03 -0.01
N VAL A 24 -15.05 -23.32 0.93
CA VAL A 24 -14.81 -21.87 0.81
C VAL A 24 -13.45 -21.51 0.20
N GLY A 25 -12.67 -22.50 -0.23
CA GLY A 25 -11.36 -22.30 -0.84
C GLY A 25 -10.30 -21.74 0.12
N LEU A 26 -10.40 -22.04 1.42
CA LEU A 26 -9.47 -21.59 2.46
C LEU A 26 -8.66 -22.76 3.04
N ALA A 27 -7.54 -22.45 3.67
CA ALA A 27 -6.77 -23.42 4.44
C ALA A 27 -7.47 -23.72 5.78
N ALA A 28 -7.64 -25.00 6.10
CA ALA A 28 -8.14 -25.40 7.41
C ALA A 28 -7.09 -25.07 8.49
N PRO A 29 -7.46 -24.33 9.56
CA PRO A 29 -6.53 -24.01 10.62
C PRO A 29 -6.23 -25.25 11.48
N LEU A 30 -5.01 -25.33 12.02
CA LEU A 30 -4.62 -26.39 12.96
C LEU A 30 -5.41 -26.31 14.27
N LEU A 31 -5.69 -25.09 14.75
CA LEU A 31 -6.46 -24.79 15.96
C LEU A 31 -7.34 -23.55 15.72
N PRO A 32 -8.47 -23.41 16.44
CA PRO A 32 -9.24 -22.17 16.44
C PRO A 32 -8.38 -20.98 16.87
N TRP A 33 -8.55 -19.84 16.20
CA TRP A 33 -7.70 -18.66 16.37
C TRP A 33 -8.51 -17.42 16.80
N HIS A 34 -9.57 -17.62 17.58
CA HIS A 34 -10.45 -16.53 18.05
C HIS A 34 -9.66 -15.39 18.70
N VAL A 35 -8.65 -15.72 19.52
CA VAL A 35 -7.76 -14.77 20.19
C VAL A 35 -6.33 -14.74 19.63
N LEU A 36 -5.97 -15.65 18.72
CA LEU A 36 -4.70 -15.57 17.99
C LEU A 36 -4.86 -14.59 16.82
N ARG A 37 -4.59 -13.30 17.08
CA ARG A 37 -4.81 -12.21 16.11
C ARG A 37 -3.65 -11.99 15.13
N THR A 38 -2.57 -12.77 15.22
CA THR A 38 -1.39 -12.66 14.33
C THR A 38 -1.76 -12.63 12.84
N PRO A 39 -2.64 -13.49 12.30
CA PRO A 39 -3.02 -13.42 10.89
C PRO A 39 -3.64 -12.08 10.47
N VAL A 40 -4.39 -11.44 11.37
CA VAL A 40 -5.02 -10.13 11.11
C VAL A 40 -3.99 -9.00 11.20
N ALA A 41 -3.11 -9.06 12.19
CA ALA A 41 -2.01 -8.12 12.32
C ALA A 41 -1.05 -8.19 11.12
N ASP A 42 -0.67 -9.40 10.68
CA ASP A 42 0.19 -9.61 9.52
C ASP A 42 -0.43 -9.04 8.24
N LEU A 43 -1.72 -9.26 8.02
CA LEU A 43 -2.44 -8.65 6.90
C LEU A 43 -2.43 -7.11 6.96
N ALA A 44 -2.68 -6.54 8.14
CA ALA A 44 -2.66 -5.09 8.35
C ALA A 44 -1.26 -4.49 8.09
N GLN A 45 -0.21 -5.15 8.57
CA GLN A 45 1.18 -4.74 8.33
C GLN A 45 1.53 -4.85 6.85
N GLY A 46 1.17 -5.96 6.18
CA GLY A 46 1.37 -6.12 4.74
C GLY A 46 0.68 -5.02 3.92
N ALA A 47 -0.56 -4.66 4.28
CA ALA A 47 -1.28 -3.55 3.65
C ALA A 47 -0.59 -2.20 3.88
N ALA A 48 -0.12 -1.93 5.10
CA ALA A 48 0.59 -0.70 5.41
C ALA A 48 1.94 -0.59 4.67
N PHE A 49 2.71 -1.68 4.61
CA PHE A 49 3.94 -1.74 3.83
C PHE A 49 3.68 -1.50 2.33
N THR A 50 2.60 -2.07 1.80
CA THR A 50 2.19 -1.83 0.41
C THR A 50 1.93 -0.34 0.18
N CYS A 51 1.14 0.31 1.04
CA CYS A 51 0.90 1.75 0.96
C CYS A 51 2.20 2.56 1.05
N ALA A 52 3.13 2.20 1.93
CA ALA A 52 4.41 2.89 2.07
C ALA A 52 5.29 2.78 0.81
N ALA A 53 5.39 1.58 0.24
CA ALA A 53 6.14 1.34 -1.00
C ALA A 53 5.58 2.14 -2.18
N LEU A 54 4.25 2.16 -2.35
CA LEU A 54 3.58 2.98 -3.35
C LEU A 54 3.74 4.48 -3.07
N GLY A 55 3.71 4.86 -1.80
CA GLY A 55 3.93 6.23 -1.33
C GLY A 55 5.30 6.78 -1.74
N LYS A 56 6.34 5.94 -1.81
CA LYS A 56 7.66 6.36 -2.32
C LYS A 56 7.57 6.82 -3.77
N ILE A 57 6.94 6.03 -4.64
CA ILE A 57 6.73 6.39 -6.05
C ILE A 57 5.99 7.74 -6.15
N ALA A 58 4.94 7.89 -5.35
CA ALA A 58 4.16 9.12 -5.31
C ALA A 58 4.99 10.34 -4.89
N VAL A 59 5.84 10.22 -3.87
CA VAL A 59 6.74 11.31 -3.43
C VAL A 59 7.71 11.72 -4.53
N ASP A 60 8.28 10.76 -5.27
CA ASP A 60 9.17 11.07 -6.38
C ASP A 60 8.43 11.85 -7.48
N VAL A 61 7.24 11.38 -7.90
CA VAL A 61 6.43 12.07 -8.91
C VAL A 61 6.06 13.47 -8.45
N LEU A 62 5.62 13.63 -7.20
CA LEU A 62 5.30 14.94 -6.63
C LEU A 62 6.50 15.89 -6.63
N SER A 63 7.72 15.37 -6.46
CA SER A 63 8.95 16.16 -6.51
C SER A 63 9.32 16.55 -7.95
N LEU A 64 9.28 15.58 -8.87
CA LEU A 64 9.72 15.70 -10.25
C LEU A 64 8.77 16.52 -11.13
N THR A 65 7.49 16.59 -10.75
CA THR A 65 6.47 17.39 -11.45
C THR A 65 6.48 18.88 -11.07
N ARG A 66 7.23 19.29 -10.04
CA ARG A 66 7.34 20.71 -9.64
C ARG A 66 7.82 21.56 -10.82
N THR A 67 7.33 22.79 -10.95
CA THR A 67 7.60 23.68 -12.09
C THR A 67 9.10 23.88 -12.35
N GLU A 68 9.90 23.97 -11.29
CA GLU A 68 11.35 24.15 -11.36
C GLU A 68 12.05 22.90 -11.89
N VAL A 69 11.49 21.71 -11.66
CA VAL A 69 12.05 20.42 -12.08
C VAL A 69 11.46 19.99 -13.42
N GLY A 70 10.14 19.76 -13.49
CA GLY A 70 9.38 19.53 -14.72
C GLY A 70 9.72 18.26 -15.51
N GLU A 71 10.34 17.28 -14.87
CA GLU A 71 10.90 16.09 -15.53
C GLU A 71 9.85 15.02 -15.83
N VAL A 72 8.80 14.95 -15.02
CA VAL A 72 7.69 14.01 -15.21
C VAL A 72 6.35 14.71 -15.00
N HIS A 73 5.32 14.21 -15.67
CA HIS A 73 3.96 14.74 -15.58
C HIS A 73 2.95 13.60 -15.51
N GLU A 74 1.96 13.73 -14.64
CA GLU A 74 0.84 12.80 -14.61
C GLU A 74 0.07 12.81 -15.94
N PRO A 75 -0.57 11.69 -16.31
CA PRO A 75 -1.52 11.70 -17.41
C PRO A 75 -2.60 12.76 -17.16
N ALA A 76 -2.93 13.54 -18.19
CA ALA A 76 -4.09 14.42 -18.17
C ALA A 76 -5.22 13.78 -18.99
N PRO A 77 -6.13 12.98 -18.38
CA PRO A 77 -7.42 12.75 -19.00
C PRO A 77 -8.14 14.10 -19.14
N ALA A 78 -8.98 14.23 -20.17
CA ALA A 78 -9.84 15.40 -20.30
C ALA A 78 -10.64 15.61 -18.99
N GLY A 79 -10.37 16.70 -18.27
CA GLY A 79 -11.10 17.10 -17.06
C GLY A 79 -10.49 16.73 -15.70
N ARG A 80 -9.37 15.98 -15.61
CA ARG A 80 -8.70 15.69 -14.32
C ARG A 80 -7.47 16.58 -14.13
N GLY A 81 -7.35 17.24 -12.96
CA GLY A 81 -6.16 18.01 -12.55
C GLY A 81 -5.94 19.35 -13.27
N ALA A 82 -6.70 19.65 -14.31
CA ALA A 82 -6.66 20.92 -15.04
C ALA A 82 -7.53 22.00 -14.39
N SER A 83 -7.00 23.22 -14.24
CA SER A 83 -7.78 24.38 -13.82
C SER A 83 -8.50 24.99 -15.02
N SER A 84 -9.79 25.26 -14.90
CA SER A 84 -10.57 25.96 -15.95
C SER A 84 -10.08 27.38 -16.23
N ALA A 85 -9.36 28.00 -15.28
CA ALA A 85 -8.81 29.35 -15.40
C ALA A 85 -7.32 29.39 -15.80
N MET A 86 -6.58 28.29 -15.63
CA MET A 86 -5.13 28.24 -15.85
C MET A 86 -4.76 27.01 -16.68
N PRO A 87 -4.65 27.14 -18.02
CA PRO A 87 -4.39 26.01 -18.93
C PRO A 87 -3.09 25.25 -18.66
N HIS A 88 -2.11 25.91 -18.04
CA HIS A 88 -0.81 25.34 -17.69
C HIS A 88 -0.79 24.64 -16.33
N LYS A 89 -1.86 24.75 -15.51
CA LYS A 89 -1.91 24.14 -14.18
C LYS A 89 -2.29 22.67 -14.28
N GLN A 90 -1.33 21.79 -14.03
CA GLN A 90 -1.50 20.34 -13.97
C GLN A 90 -1.13 19.85 -12.58
N ASN A 91 -2.14 19.53 -11.76
CA ASN A 91 -1.89 19.01 -10.42
C ASN A 91 -1.68 17.48 -10.46
N PRO A 92 -0.68 16.95 -9.73
CA PRO A 92 -0.43 15.51 -9.62
C PRO A 92 -1.43 14.82 -8.68
N VAL A 93 -2.67 14.61 -9.13
CA VAL A 93 -3.79 14.13 -8.30
C VAL A 93 -3.61 12.67 -7.90
N LEU A 94 -3.13 11.81 -8.80
CA LEU A 94 -2.95 10.38 -8.52
C LEU A 94 -1.85 10.18 -7.46
N ALA A 95 -0.69 10.81 -7.64
CA ALA A 95 0.40 10.77 -6.68
C ALA A 95 -0.02 11.40 -5.35
N THR A 96 -0.82 12.47 -5.37
CA THR A 96 -1.38 13.05 -4.13
C THR A 96 -2.25 12.05 -3.37
N ALA A 97 -3.14 11.33 -4.07
CA ALA A 97 -4.00 10.32 -3.45
C ALA A 97 -3.19 9.14 -2.88
N VAL A 98 -2.21 8.64 -3.64
CA VAL A 98 -1.33 7.55 -3.19
C VAL A 98 -0.50 7.97 -1.97
N ARG A 99 0.07 9.18 -1.98
CA ARG A 99 0.81 9.72 -0.83
C ARG A 99 -0.10 9.88 0.39
N SER A 100 -1.34 10.33 0.20
CA SER A 100 -2.32 10.43 1.29
C SER A 100 -2.58 9.07 1.94
N ALA A 101 -2.78 8.02 1.16
CA ALA A 101 -2.95 6.66 1.67
C ALA A 101 -1.70 6.17 2.43
N ALA A 102 -0.51 6.44 1.91
CA ALA A 102 0.77 6.10 2.56
C ALA A 102 0.95 6.77 3.93
N LEU A 103 0.45 7.99 4.12
CA LEU A 103 0.50 8.69 5.41
C LEU A 103 -0.55 8.18 6.41
N GLN A 104 -1.70 7.73 5.93
CA GLN A 104 -2.80 7.23 6.78
C GLN A 104 -2.59 5.79 7.23
N ALA A 105 -1.89 4.95 6.45
CA ALA A 105 -1.80 3.52 6.73
C ALA A 105 -1.03 3.17 8.02
N PRO A 106 0.14 3.76 8.36
CA PRO A 106 0.88 3.39 9.56
C PRO A 106 0.08 3.48 10.89
N PRO A 107 -0.64 4.59 11.21
CA PRO A 107 -1.39 4.65 12.47
C PRO A 107 -2.56 3.66 12.52
N LEU A 108 -3.20 3.33 11.39
CA LEU A 108 -4.24 2.31 11.36
C LEU A 108 -3.67 0.91 11.64
N ALA A 109 -2.50 0.60 11.09
CA ALA A 109 -1.85 -0.70 11.30
C ALA A 109 -1.34 -0.84 12.74
N ALA A 110 -0.86 0.24 13.34
CA ALA A 110 -0.54 0.29 14.77
C ALA A 110 -1.78 0.04 15.64
N GLY A 111 -2.95 0.57 15.25
CA GLY A 111 -4.22 0.29 15.92
C GLY A 111 -4.59 -1.19 15.91
N VAL A 112 -4.48 -1.85 14.74
CA VAL A 112 -4.71 -3.30 14.63
C VAL A 112 -3.71 -4.10 15.47
N LEU A 113 -2.43 -3.70 15.46
CA LEU A 113 -1.38 -4.36 16.26
C LEU A 113 -1.70 -4.29 17.76
N GLY A 114 -2.22 -3.16 18.25
CA GLY A 114 -2.65 -3.01 19.64
C GLY A 114 -3.82 -3.93 20.05
N CYS A 115 -4.63 -4.38 19.08
CA CYS A 115 -5.76 -5.28 19.32
C CYS A 115 -5.35 -6.75 19.47
N MET A 116 -4.06 -7.08 19.32
CA MET A 116 -3.57 -8.45 19.52
C MET A 116 -3.63 -8.92 20.97
N LEU A 117 -3.72 -7.98 21.93
CA LEU A 117 -3.85 -8.29 23.35
C LEU A 117 -5.29 -8.75 23.61
N SER A 118 -5.48 -10.08 23.69
CA SER A 118 -6.78 -10.70 23.91
C SER A 118 -6.76 -11.59 25.15
N GLU A 119 -7.72 -11.38 26.04
CA GLU A 119 -8.00 -12.23 27.20
C GLU A 119 -8.88 -13.45 26.84
N ASP A 120 -8.64 -14.55 27.56
CA ASP A 120 -9.39 -15.81 27.51
C ASP A 120 -9.65 -16.33 26.08
N GLU A 121 -10.85 -16.85 25.80
CA GLU A 121 -11.21 -17.38 24.47
C GLU A 121 -11.90 -16.34 23.57
N ARG A 122 -12.26 -15.16 24.11
CA ARG A 122 -12.89 -14.06 23.35
C ARG A 122 -12.82 -12.73 24.09
N SER A 123 -11.91 -11.86 23.64
CA SER A 123 -11.75 -10.51 24.19
C SER A 123 -12.86 -9.55 23.76
N ALA A 124 -13.48 -8.87 24.73
CA ALA A 124 -14.39 -7.76 24.47
C ALA A 124 -13.61 -6.45 24.29
N GLY A 125 -14.07 -5.56 23.41
CA GLY A 125 -13.33 -4.34 23.09
C GLY A 125 -12.22 -4.56 22.06
N ALA A 126 -11.15 -5.31 22.38
CA ALA A 126 -10.01 -5.49 21.46
C ALA A 126 -10.43 -6.10 20.12
N TRP A 127 -11.25 -7.15 20.16
CA TRP A 127 -11.81 -7.76 18.96
C TRP A 127 -12.67 -6.79 18.14
N HIS A 128 -13.40 -5.87 18.76
CA HIS A 128 -14.25 -4.92 18.03
C HIS A 128 -13.44 -3.75 17.45
N ALA A 129 -12.36 -3.34 18.15
CA ALA A 129 -11.53 -2.21 17.80
C ALA A 129 -10.71 -2.42 16.53
N GLU A 130 -10.35 -3.66 16.19
CA GLU A 130 -9.58 -3.96 14.97
C GLU A 130 -10.39 -3.81 13.67
N TRP A 131 -11.72 -3.87 13.74
CA TRP A 131 -12.58 -4.03 12.56
C TRP A 131 -12.53 -2.86 11.58
N GLU A 132 -12.67 -1.63 12.09
CA GLU A 132 -12.67 -0.45 11.23
C GLU A 132 -11.27 -0.10 10.71
N PRO A 133 -10.21 -0.09 11.54
CA PRO A 133 -8.85 0.12 11.05
C PRO A 133 -8.42 -0.88 9.98
N LEU A 134 -8.76 -2.17 10.14
CA LEU A 134 -8.46 -3.19 9.13
C LEU A 134 -9.19 -2.92 7.81
N ARG A 135 -10.49 -2.62 7.85
CA ARG A 135 -11.25 -2.29 6.63
C ARG A 135 -10.72 -1.03 5.94
N ALA A 136 -10.39 0.01 6.71
CA ALA A 136 -9.83 1.24 6.19
C ALA A 136 -8.47 0.96 5.50
N LEU A 137 -7.59 0.20 6.14
CA LEU A 137 -6.30 -0.21 5.57
C LEU A 137 -6.45 -0.95 4.25
N LEU A 138 -7.32 -1.95 4.18
CA LEU A 138 -7.53 -2.73 2.97
C LEU A 138 -8.05 -1.86 1.81
N ARG A 139 -8.96 -0.91 2.10
CA ARG A 139 -9.44 0.07 1.10
C ARG A 139 -8.34 1.03 0.66
N LEU A 140 -7.54 1.54 1.59
CA LEU A 140 -6.42 2.41 1.28
C LEU A 140 -5.38 1.70 0.41
N ALA A 141 -5.00 0.46 0.76
CA ALA A 141 -4.04 -0.33 -0.01
C ALA A 141 -4.54 -0.65 -1.41
N GLY A 142 -5.79 -1.12 -1.55
CA GLY A 142 -6.39 -1.39 -2.86
C GLY A 142 -6.53 -0.12 -3.72
N GLY A 143 -7.00 0.98 -3.12
CA GLY A 143 -7.14 2.26 -3.81
C GLY A 143 -5.81 2.86 -4.22
N ALA A 144 -4.81 2.83 -3.35
CA ALA A 144 -3.45 3.29 -3.65
C ALA A 144 -2.81 2.44 -4.75
N ALA A 145 -2.96 1.12 -4.71
CA ALA A 145 -2.44 0.24 -5.76
C ALA A 145 -3.08 0.52 -7.12
N HIS A 146 -4.40 0.72 -7.17
CA HIS A 146 -5.11 1.07 -8.39
C HIS A 146 -4.64 2.42 -8.97
N GLN A 147 -4.58 3.46 -8.13
CA GLN A 147 -4.12 4.80 -8.53
C GLN A 147 -2.64 4.79 -8.96
N ALA A 148 -1.79 4.05 -8.25
CA ALA A 148 -0.38 3.91 -8.60
C ALA A 148 -0.19 3.17 -9.92
N ALA A 149 -0.99 2.13 -10.20
CA ALA A 149 -0.97 1.43 -11.48
C ALA A 149 -1.35 2.35 -12.64
N GLU A 150 -2.43 3.15 -12.49
CA GLU A 150 -2.82 4.17 -13.48
C GLU A 150 -1.71 5.21 -13.68
N LEU A 151 -1.12 5.69 -12.59
CA LEU A 151 -0.03 6.66 -12.60
C LEU A 151 1.18 6.15 -13.40
N VAL A 152 1.71 4.97 -13.07
CA VAL A 152 2.93 4.45 -13.71
C VAL A 152 2.69 4.00 -15.15
N ALA A 153 1.48 3.54 -15.49
CA ALA A 153 1.14 3.12 -16.85
C ALA A 153 1.12 4.29 -17.85
N HIS A 154 0.90 5.52 -17.37
CA HIS A 154 0.67 6.68 -18.23
C HIS A 154 1.52 7.90 -17.85
N LEU A 155 2.53 7.72 -16.99
CA LEU A 155 3.47 8.76 -16.59
C LEU A 155 4.20 9.28 -17.83
N ARG A 156 4.18 10.60 -18.04
CA ARG A 156 4.91 11.23 -19.14
C ARG A 156 6.26 11.68 -18.64
N VAL A 157 7.31 11.31 -19.36
CA VAL A 157 8.70 11.66 -19.04
C VAL A 157 9.21 12.67 -20.07
N ASP A 158 9.77 13.78 -19.62
CA ASP A 158 10.42 14.78 -20.46
C ASP A 158 11.95 14.63 -20.38
N ALA A 159 12.48 13.78 -21.27
CA ALA A 159 13.90 13.51 -21.34
C ALA A 159 14.74 14.75 -21.71
N ALA A 160 14.17 15.69 -22.49
CA ALA A 160 14.86 16.92 -22.84
C ALA A 160 15.00 17.84 -21.62
N ARG A 161 13.96 17.94 -20.79
CA ARG A 161 14.01 18.66 -19.52
C ARG A 161 14.98 18.01 -18.53
N MET A 162 14.97 16.69 -18.41
CA MET A 162 15.97 15.96 -17.59
C MET A 162 17.40 16.30 -18.03
N ALA A 163 17.68 16.25 -19.34
CA ALA A 163 18.99 16.60 -19.88
C ALA A 163 19.36 18.06 -19.58
N ALA A 164 18.43 19.00 -19.77
CA ALA A 164 18.65 20.41 -19.42
C ALA A 164 18.95 20.60 -17.93
N ASN A 165 18.26 19.88 -17.04
CA ASN A 165 18.48 19.94 -15.60
C ASN A 165 19.89 19.48 -15.21
N THR A 166 20.49 18.50 -15.93
CA THR A 166 21.89 18.09 -15.68
C THR A 166 22.89 19.23 -15.91
N ALA A 167 22.59 20.17 -16.80
CA ALA A 167 23.46 21.30 -17.12
C ALA A 167 23.42 22.42 -16.07
N LEU A 168 22.43 22.45 -15.16
CA LEU A 168 22.25 23.52 -14.17
C LEU A 168 23.45 23.70 -13.23
N THR A 169 24.23 22.64 -13.01
CA THR A 169 25.42 22.69 -12.16
C THR A 169 26.67 23.17 -12.88
N GLY A 170 26.60 23.48 -14.18
CA GLY A 170 27.76 23.86 -14.98
C GLY A 170 28.79 22.74 -15.11
N GLY A 171 28.34 21.48 -15.19
CA GLY A 171 29.21 20.31 -15.32
C GLY A 171 29.81 19.78 -14.02
N ARG A 172 29.53 20.39 -12.85
CA ARG A 172 30.06 19.93 -11.55
C ARG A 172 29.63 18.50 -11.18
N ILE A 173 28.51 18.01 -11.72
CA ILE A 173 28.04 16.63 -11.52
C ILE A 173 29.00 15.55 -12.02
N VAL A 174 29.92 15.86 -12.96
CA VAL A 174 30.92 14.90 -13.48
C VAL A 174 32.31 15.08 -12.88
N SER A 175 32.45 15.91 -11.83
CA SER A 175 33.74 16.23 -11.22
C SER A 175 34.51 15.00 -10.70
N GLU A 176 33.82 14.03 -10.09
CA GLU A 176 34.42 12.77 -9.64
C GLU A 176 35.05 12.00 -10.81
N ARG A 177 34.35 11.89 -11.95
CA ARG A 177 34.86 11.20 -13.13
C ARG A 177 36.10 11.89 -13.71
N ILE A 178 36.10 13.22 -13.74
CA ILE A 178 37.26 14.00 -14.19
C ILE A 178 38.46 13.73 -13.27
N ALA A 179 38.25 13.76 -11.95
CA ALA A 179 39.30 13.46 -10.97
C ALA A 179 39.85 12.04 -11.15
N ALA A 180 38.99 11.04 -11.32
CA ALA A 180 39.41 9.65 -11.50
C ALA A 180 40.24 9.42 -12.78
N VAL A 181 39.92 10.13 -13.87
CA VAL A 181 40.66 10.01 -15.14
C VAL A 181 41.99 10.78 -15.12
N LEU A 182 42.05 11.90 -14.39
CA LEU A 182 43.23 12.75 -14.32
C LEU A 182 44.17 12.40 -13.15
N ALA A 183 43.75 11.51 -12.24
CA ALA A 183 44.59 11.01 -11.17
C ALA A 183 45.74 10.16 -11.74
N PRO A 184 47.00 10.41 -11.33
CA PRO A 184 48.19 9.71 -11.82
C PRO A 184 48.29 8.25 -11.34
#